data_AF-A0A7J3KE36-F1
#
_entry.id   AF-A0A7J3KE36-F1
#
_cell.length_a   1.000
_cell.length_b   1.000
_cell.length_c   1.000
_cell.angle_alpha   90.00
_cell.angle_beta   90.00
_cell.angle_gamma   90.00
#
_symmetry.space_group_name_H-M   'P 1'
#
loop_
_entity.id
_entity.type
_entity.pdbx_description
1 polymer ?
#
loop_
_entity_poly.entity_id
_entity_poly.type
_entity_poly.pdbx_seq_one_letter_code
_entity_poly.pdbx_strand_id
1 'polypeptide(L)' 'GGLATEYCVKSTVLDALRYGFETFLLEDAVRGIDATPGDVEKAIKEMLERGAKKLRLQDIG' A
#
# COMPACT_ATOMS: atom_id res chain seq x y z
N GLY A 1 -16.73 5.82 2.80
CA GLY A 1 -15.50 5.35 2.15
C GLY A 1 -14.46 5.19 3.22
N GLY A 2 -14.06 3.95 3.52
CA GLY A 2 -13.17 3.65 4.63
C GLY A 2 -11.78 4.17 4.37
N LEU A 3 -11.30 5.06 5.23
CA LEU A 3 -9.92 5.52 5.26
C LEU A 3 -9.10 4.37 5.89
N ALA A 4 -8.75 3.36 5.10
CA ALA A 4 -7.89 2.29 5.56
C ALA A 4 -6.50 2.88 5.84
N THR A 5 -6.15 3.00 7.12
CA THR A 5 -4.85 3.51 7.58
C THR A 5 -3.72 2.64 7.03
N GLU A 6 -2.55 3.22 6.77
CA GLU A 6 -1.41 2.51 6.18
C GLU A 6 -1.01 1.23 6.95
N TYR A 7 -1.25 1.20 8.26
CA TYR A 7 -0.97 0.04 9.10
C TYR A 7 -1.83 -1.19 8.77
N CYS A 8 -3.13 -0.97 8.54
CA CYS A 8 -4.06 -2.04 8.16
C CYS A 8 -3.81 -2.48 6.71
N VAL A 9 -3.52 -1.52 5.82
CA VAL A 9 -3.20 -1.80 4.42
C VAL A 9 -1.89 -2.59 4.30
N LYS A 10 -0.83 -2.18 5.02
CA LYS A 10 0.46 -2.87 5.01
C LYS A 10 0.34 -4.33 5.42
N SER A 11 -0.33 -4.61 6.54
CA SER A 11 -0.48 -5.99 7.01
C SER A 11 -1.26 -6.84 6.00
N THR A 12 -2.33 -6.28 5.42
CA THR A 12 -3.15 -6.96 4.40
C THR A 12 -2.35 -7.24 3.12
N VAL A 13 -1.53 -6.28 2.66
CA VAL A 13 -0.68 -6.43 1.48
C VAL A 13 0.40 -7.49 1.71
N LEU A 14 1.06 -7.47 2.88
CA LEU A 14 2.06 -8.47 3.24
C LEU A 14 1.46 -9.88 3.34
N ASP A 15 0.24 -10.00 3.89
CA ASP A 15 -0.47 -11.28 3.91
C ASP A 15 -0.86 -11.74 2.51
N ALA A 16 -1.44 -10.87 1.69
CA ALA A 16 -1.81 -11.22 0.32
C ALA A 16 -0.58 -11.67 -0.51
N LEU A 17 0.56 -10.98 -0.38
CA LEU A 17 1.83 -11.41 -0.97
C LEU A 17 2.29 -12.78 -0.45
N ARG A 18 2.15 -13.04 0.86
CA ARG A 18 2.48 -14.35 1.46
C ARG A 18 1.62 -15.49 0.89
N TYR A 19 0.36 -15.23 0.59
CA TYR A 19 -0.54 -16.19 -0.03
C TYR A 19 -0.38 -16.30 -1.56
N GLY A 20 0.57 -15.57 -2.15
CA GLY A 20 0.83 -15.58 -3.59
C GLY A 20 -0.16 -14.77 -4.40
N PHE A 21 -0.96 -13.91 -3.77
CA PHE A 21 -1.80 -12.96 -4.47
C PHE A 21 -0.98 -11.79 -4.99
N GLU A 22 -1.35 -11.33 -6.19
CA GLU A 22 -0.77 -10.12 -6.75
C GLU A 22 -1.39 -8.89 -6.09
N THR A 23 -0.57 -8.08 -5.43
CA THR A 23 -1.02 -6.89 -4.70
C THR A 23 -0.60 -5.62 -5.42
N PHE A 24 -1.58 -4.77 -5.70
CA PHE A 24 -1.37 -3.44 -6.26
C PHE A 24 -1.67 -2.39 -5.20
N LEU A 25 -0.68 -1.57 -4.91
CA LEU A 25 -0.80 -0.45 -3.99
C LEU A 25 -1.17 0.80 -4.78
N LEU A 26 -2.40 1.26 -4.59
CA LEU A 26 -2.91 2.49 -5.17
C LEU A 26 -2.39 3.70 -4.38
N GLU A 27 -1.37 4.38 -4.89
CA GLU A 27 -0.78 5.56 -4.22
C GLU A 27 -1.86 6.63 -3.94
N ASP A 28 -2.82 6.78 -4.86
CA ASP A 28 -3.92 7.75 -4.72
C ASP A 28 -5.02 7.30 -3.73
N ALA A 29 -5.16 5.99 -3.49
CA ALA A 29 -6.19 5.45 -2.60
C ALA A 29 -5.68 5.26 -1.16
N VAL A 30 -4.36 5.10 -1.00
CA VAL A 30 -3.71 5.10 0.31
C VAL A 30 -3.47 6.54 0.71
N ARG A 31 -4.52 7.21 1.18
CA ARG A 31 -4.38 8.47 1.91
C ARG A 31 -3.91 8.13 3.32
N GLY A 32 -2.63 7.77 3.43
CA GLY A 32 -1.98 7.48 4.69
C GLY A 32 -2.21 8.64 5.65
N ILE A 33 -2.56 8.33 6.89
CA ILE A 33 -2.49 9.32 7.94
C ILE A 33 -1.02 9.36 8.24
N ASP A 34 -0.31 10.37 7.70
CA ASP A 34 1.12 10.60 7.93
C ASP A 34 1.33 10.95 9.41
N ALA A 35 1.09 9.96 10.27
CA ALA A 35 1.13 10.05 11.72
C ALA A 35 2.56 10.35 12.17
N THR A 36 3.53 9.99 11.34
CA THR A 36 4.94 10.38 11.44
C THR A 36 5.45 10.68 10.03
N PRO A 37 6.02 11.87 9.77
CA PRO A 37 6.50 12.26 8.45
C PRO A 37 7.34 11.17 7.78
N GLY A 38 6.85 10.65 6.66
CA GLY A 38 7.52 9.62 5.85
C GLY A 38 7.24 8.18 6.25
N ASP A 39 6.29 7.92 7.15
CA ASP A 39 5.86 6.56 7.50
C ASP A 39 5.18 5.87 6.31
N VAL A 40 4.34 6.62 5.60
CA VAL A 40 3.72 6.20 4.33
C VAL A 40 4.77 5.73 3.33
N GLU A 41 5.81 6.54 3.10
CA GLU A 41 6.85 6.25 2.12
C GLU A 41 7.67 5.00 2.50
N LYS A 42 7.97 4.83 3.79
CA LYS A 42 8.62 3.62 4.32
C LYS A 42 7.75 2.38 4.15
N ALA A 43 6.46 2.48 4.46
CA ALA A 43 5.52 1.38 4.32
C ALA A 43 5.38 0.95 2.85
N ILE A 44 5.25 1.92 1.93
CA ILE A 44 5.24 1.68 0.48
C ILE A 44 6.51 0.96 0.05
N LYS A 45 7.68 1.46 0.46
CA LYS A 45 8.97 0.87 0.09
C LYS A 45 9.08 -0.58 0.54
N GLU A 46 8.70 -0.88 1.79
CA GLU A 46 8.72 -2.24 2.33
C GLU A 46 7.78 -3.17 1.56
N MET A 47 6.59 -2.69 1.18
CA MET A 47 5.64 -3.46 0.36
C MET A 47 6.20 -3.72 -1.05
N LEU A 48 6.82 -2.73 -1.68
CA LEU A 48 7.46 -2.89 -2.99
C LEU A 48 8.62 -3.89 -2.96
N GLU A 49 9.47 -3.83 -1.93
CA GLU A 49 10.57 -4.79 -1.74
C GLU A 49 10.07 -6.23 -1.55
N ARG A 50 8.85 -6.40 -1.03
CA ARG A 50 8.19 -7.71 -0.87
C ARG A 50 7.50 -8.21 -2.13
N GLY A 51 7.44 -7.40 -3.19
CA GLY A 51 6.83 -7.75 -4.47
C GLY A 51 5.48 -7.08 -4.75
N ALA A 52 5.02 -6.15 -3.90
CA ALA A 52 3.88 -5.32 -4.26
C ALA A 52 4.21 -4.44 -5.48
N LYS A 53 3.20 -4.11 -6.28
CA LYS A 53 3.32 -3.20 -7.40
C LYS A 53 2.64 -1.88 -7.06
N LYS A 54 3.30 -0.76 -7.34
CA LYS A 54 2.65 0.55 -7.27
C LYS A 54 1.75 0.75 -8.49
N LEU A 55 0.56 1.29 -8.26
CA LEU A 55 -0.40 1.64 -9.30
C LEU A 55 -0.97 3.01 -8.96
N ARG A 56 -1.26 3.83 -9.97
CA ARG A 56 -2.00 5.08 -9.77
C ARG A 56 -3.40 4.92 -10.31
N LEU A 57 -4.36 5.64 -9.73
CA LEU A 57 -5.73 5.62 -10.24
C LEU A 57 -5.77 6.11 -11.70
N GLN A 58 -4.84 6.98 -12.08
CA GLN A 58 -4.65 7.46 -13.46
C GLN A 58 -4.21 6.35 -14.43
N ASP A 59 -3.61 5.26 -13.96
CA ASP A 59 -3.18 4.13 -14.79
C ASP A 59 -4.33 3.15 -15.10
N ILE A 60 -5.48 3.27 -14.40
CA ILE A 60 -6.68 2.45 -14.63
C ILE A 60 -7.70 3.19 -15.52
N GLY A 61 -7.22 4.08 -16.41
CA GLY A 61 -8.04 4.91 -17.31
C GLY A 61 -8.23 4.31 -18.69
#